data_AF-X1NS16-F1
#
_entry.id   AF-X1NS16-F1
#
_cell.length_a   1.000
_cell.length_b   1.000
_cell.length_c   1.000
_cell.angle_alpha   90.00
_cell.angle_beta   90.00
_cell.angle_gamma   90.00
#
_symmetry.space_group_name_H-M   'P 1'
#
loop_
_entity.id
_entity.type
_entity.pdbx_description
1 polymer ?
#
loop_
_entity_poly.entity_id
_entity_poly.type
_entity_poly.pdbx_seq_one_letter_code
_entity_poly.pdbx_strand_id
1 'polypeptide(L)'
;MIGKQIDFEVGGVPAHITLESKGFKPIITSFDLARYAKPSPESKELRAIFHDGMVALDSWIEKNHDTMLRMCGVLARITVFMNEHQAEAIEIHRPFLNSAAGTNITHEETIVIYESLDPFIPFDQQWMWYLDPGNPLYEDNIHGSHIKIWEEKGLFKPGEVKPEDVSIASKNYKELLYLRDNAHMKMLKTQRLLKKAEEKGVAGPDLNQAKDLLAEANDHSEIYNYLDASRFAGAALEWVNYALSQ
;
A
#
# COMPACT_ATOMS: atom_id res chain seq x y z
N MET A 1 -21.33 21.55 20.12
CA MET A 1 -20.82 20.60 21.12
C MET A 1 -20.42 21.32 22.41
N ILE A 2 -19.32 22.08 22.47
CA ILE A 2 -18.94 22.83 23.71
C ILE A 2 -19.93 23.96 24.06
N GLY A 3 -20.41 24.71 23.06
CA GLY A 3 -21.46 25.71 23.24
C GLY A 3 -22.89 25.15 23.29
N LYS A 4 -23.07 23.82 23.32
CA LYS A 4 -24.38 23.12 23.28
C LYS A 4 -25.29 23.45 22.09
N GLN A 5 -24.74 23.90 20.96
CA GLN A 5 -25.50 24.22 19.73
C GLN A 5 -25.35 23.18 18.61
N ILE A 6 -24.59 22.11 18.83
CA ILE A 6 -24.35 21.04 17.85
C ILE A 6 -24.41 19.73 18.62
N ASP A 7 -25.22 18.79 18.12
CA ASP A 7 -25.48 17.48 18.73
C ASP A 7 -24.53 16.39 18.21
N PHE A 8 -24.06 16.51 16.96
CA PHE A 8 -23.14 15.58 16.32
C PHE A 8 -22.07 16.31 15.53
N GLU A 9 -20.85 15.78 15.53
CA GLU A 9 -19.77 16.23 14.67
C GLU A 9 -19.25 15.05 13.86
N VAL A 10 -19.05 15.30 12.56
CA VAL A 10 -18.24 14.44 11.70
C VAL A 10 -16.94 15.21 11.47
N GLY A 11 -15.83 14.63 11.90
CA GLY A 11 -14.53 15.30 11.89
C GLY A 11 -13.40 14.33 11.57
N GLY A 12 -12.27 14.89 11.14
CA GLY A 12 -11.04 14.14 10.94
C GLY A 12 -10.33 13.83 12.26
N VAL A 13 -9.22 13.11 12.16
CA VAL A 13 -8.43 12.58 13.27
C VAL A 13 -8.16 13.60 14.41
N PRO A 14 -7.68 14.84 14.15
CA PRO A 14 -7.35 15.76 15.24
C PRO A 14 -8.58 16.21 16.06
N ALA A 15 -9.72 16.38 15.39
CA ALA A 15 -10.96 16.76 16.05
C ALA A 15 -11.48 15.60 16.90
N HIS A 16 -11.45 14.38 16.37
CA HIS A 16 -11.84 13.15 17.08
C HIS A 16 -11.09 13.01 18.41
N ILE A 17 -9.75 13.04 18.37
CA ILE A 17 -8.89 12.95 19.56
C ILE A 17 -9.18 14.07 20.57
N THR A 18 -9.34 15.30 20.09
CA THR A 18 -9.62 16.46 20.96
C THR A 18 -10.98 16.34 21.66
N LEU A 19 -11.97 15.74 21.02
CA LEU A 19 -13.31 15.57 21.57
C LEU A 19 -13.35 14.41 22.56
N GLU A 20 -12.73 13.28 22.23
CA GLU A 20 -12.64 12.15 23.15
C GLU A 20 -11.92 12.51 24.44
N SER A 21 -10.80 13.25 24.37
CA SER A 21 -10.09 13.74 25.55
C SER A 21 -10.93 14.71 26.41
N LYS A 22 -11.97 15.31 25.83
CA LYS A 22 -12.97 16.15 26.53
C LYS A 22 -14.20 15.38 27.00
N GLY A 23 -14.19 14.06 26.91
CA GLY A 23 -15.24 13.17 27.41
C GLY A 23 -16.39 12.91 26.44
N PHE A 24 -16.26 13.34 25.18
CA PHE A 24 -17.17 12.89 24.12
C PHE A 24 -16.91 11.43 23.81
N LYS A 25 -17.94 10.72 23.34
CA LYS A 25 -17.84 9.31 22.97
C LYS A 25 -18.25 9.12 21.51
N PRO A 26 -17.52 8.31 20.74
CA PRO A 26 -17.92 7.98 19.39
C PRO A 26 -19.21 7.17 19.43
N ILE A 27 -20.17 7.53 18.57
CA ILE A 27 -21.44 6.81 18.43
C ILE A 27 -21.33 5.78 17.30
N ILE A 28 -20.60 6.13 16.25
CA ILE A 28 -20.30 5.29 15.09
C ILE A 28 -18.94 5.70 14.52
N THR A 29 -18.15 4.72 14.10
CA THR A 29 -16.86 4.93 13.42
C THR A 29 -16.92 4.44 11.97
N SER A 30 -15.94 4.83 11.16
CA SER A 30 -15.72 4.23 9.82
C SER A 30 -15.53 2.71 9.92
N PHE A 31 -14.87 2.21 10.96
CA PHE A 31 -14.73 0.77 11.19
C PHE A 31 -16.06 0.07 11.46
N ASP A 32 -16.96 0.69 12.22
CA ASP A 32 -18.29 0.13 12.45
C ASP A 32 -19.08 0.05 11.15
N LEU A 33 -19.02 1.11 10.33
CA LEU A 33 -19.66 1.13 9.01
C LEU A 33 -19.10 0.04 8.09
N ALA A 34 -17.77 -0.06 7.97
CA ALA A 34 -17.12 -1.08 7.14
C ALA A 34 -17.44 -2.51 7.60
N ARG A 35 -17.47 -2.76 8.92
CA ARG A 35 -17.77 -4.08 9.49
C ARG A 35 -19.17 -4.60 9.14
N TYR A 36 -20.15 -3.71 9.05
CA TYR A 36 -21.55 -4.06 8.78
C TYR A 36 -21.99 -3.77 7.34
N ALA A 37 -21.11 -3.20 6.53
CA ALA A 37 -21.37 -2.93 5.12
C ALA A 37 -21.51 -4.23 4.32
N LYS A 38 -22.36 -4.20 3.29
CA LYS A 38 -22.38 -5.25 2.27
C LYS A 38 -21.18 -5.05 1.34
N PRO A 39 -20.50 -6.12 0.90
CA PRO A 39 -19.44 -6.01 -0.12
C PRO A 39 -20.10 -5.77 -1.49
N SER A 40 -20.44 -4.52 -1.76
CA SER A 40 -21.14 -4.13 -2.99
C SER A 40 -20.95 -2.64 -3.30
N PRO A 41 -20.87 -2.27 -4.59
CA PRO A 41 -20.95 -0.88 -5.04
C PRO A 41 -22.23 -0.15 -4.62
N GLU A 42 -23.30 -0.85 -4.26
CA GLU A 42 -24.58 -0.23 -3.87
C GLU A 42 -24.64 0.08 -2.36
N SER A 43 -23.61 -0.27 -1.59
CA SER A 43 -23.61 -0.18 -0.14
C SER A 43 -23.42 1.25 0.35
N LYS A 44 -24.49 1.84 0.91
CA LYS A 44 -24.48 3.23 1.38
C LYS A 44 -23.55 3.45 2.57
N GLU A 45 -23.27 2.41 3.34
CA GLU A 45 -22.37 2.41 4.48
C GLU A 45 -20.92 2.67 4.06
N LEU A 46 -20.53 2.24 2.85
CA LEU A 46 -19.19 2.44 2.31
C LEU A 46 -18.91 3.86 1.83
N ARG A 47 -19.94 4.72 1.75
CA ARG A 47 -19.84 6.10 1.26
C ARG A 47 -19.02 7.04 2.13
N ALA A 48 -18.73 6.62 3.36
CA ALA A 48 -17.93 7.34 4.34
C ALA A 48 -16.57 6.65 4.60
N ILE A 49 -16.23 5.63 3.79
CA ILE A 49 -15.01 4.85 3.91
C ILE A 49 -14.12 5.20 2.72
N PHE A 50 -12.85 5.43 2.96
CA PHE A 50 -11.87 5.68 1.91
C PHE A 50 -10.55 5.00 2.26
N HIS A 51 -9.75 4.73 1.23
CA HIS A 51 -8.36 4.36 1.39
C HIS A 51 -7.51 5.59 1.17
N ASP A 52 -6.57 5.84 2.07
CA ASP A 52 -5.55 6.85 1.86
C ASP A 52 -4.41 6.29 1.01
N GLY A 53 -3.97 7.10 0.04
CA GLY A 53 -2.97 6.71 -0.94
C GLY A 53 -2.24 7.91 -1.53
N MET A 54 -1.27 7.63 -2.39
CA MET A 54 -0.58 8.67 -3.14
C MET A 54 -1.30 8.95 -4.45
N VAL A 55 -1.35 10.23 -4.80
CA VAL A 55 -1.85 10.70 -6.08
C VAL A 55 -0.74 11.44 -6.82
N ALA A 56 -0.71 11.27 -8.14
CA ALA A 56 0.15 12.01 -9.05
C ALA A 56 -0.61 12.24 -10.36
N LEU A 57 -0.12 13.15 -11.19
CA LEU A 57 -0.67 13.36 -12.52
C LEU A 57 -0.43 12.11 -13.38
N ASP A 58 -1.42 11.69 -14.17
CA ASP A 58 -1.29 10.56 -15.09
C ASP A 58 -0.07 10.71 -16.01
N SER A 59 0.15 11.91 -16.55
CA SER A 59 1.30 12.22 -17.40
C SER A 59 2.65 12.06 -16.69
N TRP A 60 2.70 12.28 -15.37
CA TRP A 60 3.88 12.02 -14.58
C TRP A 60 4.07 10.52 -14.37
N ILE A 61 3.00 9.79 -14.07
CA ILE A 61 3.04 8.32 -13.88
C ILE A 61 3.49 7.63 -15.16
N GLU A 62 2.90 7.96 -16.31
CA GLU A 62 3.27 7.40 -17.61
C GLU A 62 4.74 7.64 -17.95
N LYS A 63 5.26 8.85 -17.68
CA LYS A 63 6.66 9.20 -17.94
C LYS A 63 7.64 8.60 -16.93
N ASN A 64 7.19 8.33 -15.70
CA ASN A 64 8.03 7.94 -14.56
C ASN A 64 7.57 6.64 -13.90
N HIS A 65 7.02 5.71 -14.69
CA HIS A 65 6.39 4.48 -14.17
C HIS A 65 7.31 3.68 -13.25
N ASP A 66 8.57 3.51 -13.64
CA ASP A 66 9.59 2.87 -12.79
C ASP A 66 9.77 3.57 -11.43
N THR A 67 9.80 4.90 -11.43
CA THR A 67 9.92 5.69 -10.20
C THR A 67 8.68 5.53 -9.33
N MET A 68 7.49 5.54 -9.95
CA MET A 68 6.23 5.27 -9.25
C MET A 68 6.26 3.91 -8.55
N LEU A 69 6.67 2.84 -9.24
CA LEU A 69 6.78 1.50 -8.65
C LEU A 69 7.78 1.45 -7.48
N ARG A 70 8.93 2.13 -7.60
CA ARG A 70 9.89 2.25 -6.49
C ARG A 70 9.31 3.00 -5.29
N MET A 71 8.54 4.06 -5.55
CA MET A 71 7.83 4.81 -4.50
C MET A 71 6.78 3.94 -3.79
N CYS A 72 6.05 3.07 -4.50
CA CYS A 72 5.18 2.10 -3.87
C CYS A 72 5.95 1.15 -2.93
N GLY A 73 7.16 0.71 -3.32
CA GLY A 73 8.04 -0.07 -2.45
C GLY A 73 8.50 0.70 -1.20
N VAL A 74 8.76 2.02 -1.32
CA VAL A 74 9.05 2.89 -0.16
C VAL A 74 7.87 2.93 0.80
N LEU A 75 6.65 3.11 0.30
CA LEU A 75 5.45 3.10 1.13
C LEU A 75 5.25 1.77 1.86
N ALA A 76 5.44 0.64 1.16
CA ALA A 76 5.35 -0.68 1.78
C ALA A 76 6.29 -0.79 3.00
N ARG A 77 7.53 -0.31 2.88
CA ARG A 77 8.50 -0.28 3.98
C ARG A 77 8.10 0.65 5.12
N ILE A 78 7.59 1.84 4.79
CA ILE A 78 7.10 2.78 5.81
C ILE A 78 5.98 2.12 6.60
N THR A 79 5.01 1.49 5.92
CA THR A 79 3.90 0.82 6.61
C THR A 79 4.37 -0.33 7.48
N VAL A 80 5.31 -1.16 7.01
CA VAL A 80 5.92 -2.23 7.83
C VAL A 80 6.60 -1.63 9.05
N PHE A 81 7.43 -0.60 8.88
CA PHE A 81 8.10 0.09 9.98
C PHE A 81 7.11 0.66 11.00
N MET A 82 6.00 1.25 10.56
CA MET A 82 4.97 1.79 11.45
C MET A 82 4.25 0.71 12.26
N ASN A 83 4.12 -0.50 11.72
CA ASN A 83 3.51 -1.64 12.42
C ASN A 83 4.50 -2.31 13.38
N GLU A 84 5.75 -2.51 12.96
CA GLU A 84 6.75 -3.26 13.72
C GLU A 84 7.51 -2.39 14.74
N HIS A 85 7.60 -1.09 14.49
CA HIS A 85 8.35 -0.11 15.29
C HIS A 85 7.50 1.11 15.65
N GLN A 86 6.24 0.88 16.01
CA GLN A 86 5.23 1.93 16.19
C GLN A 86 5.69 3.10 17.08
N ALA A 87 6.29 2.82 18.24
CA ALA A 87 6.76 3.86 19.15
C ALA A 87 7.82 4.79 18.51
N GLU A 88 8.73 4.24 17.71
CA GLU A 88 9.74 5.02 16.99
C GLU A 88 9.10 5.83 15.85
N ALA A 89 8.17 5.21 15.10
CA ALA A 89 7.42 5.91 14.06
C ALA A 89 6.62 7.10 14.62
N ILE A 90 6.01 6.97 15.80
CA ILE A 90 5.28 8.05 16.47
C ILE A 90 6.22 9.21 16.80
N GLU A 91 7.42 8.95 17.30
CA GLU A 91 8.38 10.01 17.61
C GLU A 91 8.85 10.78 16.37
N ILE A 92 8.89 10.12 15.21
CA ILE A 92 9.19 10.76 13.92
C ILE A 92 7.99 11.60 13.44
N HIS A 93 6.78 11.04 13.45
CA HIS A 93 5.60 11.66 12.82
C HIS A 93 4.95 12.75 13.67
N ARG A 94 4.88 12.57 15.00
CA ARG A 94 4.15 13.47 15.91
C ARG A 94 4.63 14.93 15.84
N PRO A 95 5.95 15.25 15.85
CA PRO A 95 6.40 16.64 15.75
C PRO A 95 5.94 17.32 14.45
N PHE A 96 5.98 16.58 13.34
CA PHE A 96 5.52 17.08 12.05
C PHE A 96 4.00 17.31 12.05
N LEU A 97 3.23 16.33 12.53
CA LEU A 97 1.76 16.44 12.62
C LEU A 97 1.33 17.65 13.46
N ASN A 98 1.95 17.82 14.63
CA ASN A 98 1.67 18.97 15.50
C ASN A 98 2.03 20.30 14.85
N SER A 99 3.17 20.36 14.16
CA SER A 99 3.57 21.57 13.43
C SER A 99 2.64 21.88 12.26
N ALA A 100 2.19 20.87 11.51
CA ALA A 100 1.38 21.04 10.31
C ALA A 100 -0.08 21.37 10.64
N ALA A 101 -0.65 20.71 11.65
CA ALA A 101 -2.05 20.86 12.05
C ALA A 101 -2.27 21.93 13.12
N GLY A 102 -1.19 22.48 13.72
CA GLY A 102 -1.30 23.41 14.85
C GLY A 102 -1.87 22.74 16.11
N THR A 103 -1.54 21.48 16.32
CA THR A 103 -2.06 20.64 17.42
C THR A 103 -0.98 20.35 18.46
N ASN A 104 -1.40 19.79 19.59
CA ASN A 104 -0.50 19.28 20.64
C ASN A 104 -0.84 17.81 20.95
N ILE A 105 -0.97 16.99 19.90
CA ILE A 105 -1.24 15.56 20.00
C ILE A 105 -0.10 14.91 20.78
N THR A 106 -0.46 14.10 21.78
CA THR A 106 0.44 13.35 22.64
C THR A 106 0.90 12.04 22.01
N HIS A 107 1.85 11.34 22.65
CA HIS A 107 2.30 10.04 22.16
C HIS A 107 1.15 9.02 22.21
N GLU A 108 0.44 8.98 23.33
CA GLU A 108 -0.68 8.08 23.61
C GLU A 108 -1.85 8.32 22.66
N GLU A 109 -2.16 9.58 22.36
CA GLU A 109 -3.17 9.91 21.35
C GLU A 109 -2.74 9.46 19.95
N THR A 110 -1.45 9.47 19.63
CA THR A 110 -0.97 8.98 18.32
C THR A 110 -1.12 7.46 18.18
N ILE A 111 -0.98 6.69 19.27
CA ILE A 111 -1.27 5.25 19.28
C ILE A 111 -2.73 5.00 18.89
N VAL A 112 -3.66 5.74 19.49
CA VAL A 112 -5.11 5.64 19.16
C VAL A 112 -5.35 5.93 17.67
N ILE A 113 -4.64 6.90 17.10
CA ILE A 113 -4.72 7.21 15.67
C ILE A 113 -4.34 5.96 14.85
N TYR A 114 -3.18 5.36 15.13
CA TYR A 114 -2.64 4.25 14.33
C TYR A 114 -3.43 2.96 14.48
N GLU A 115 -4.07 2.76 15.63
CA GLU A 115 -4.78 1.50 15.90
C GLU A 115 -6.26 1.56 15.55
N SER A 116 -6.87 2.75 15.61
CA SER A 116 -8.34 2.87 15.58
C SER A 116 -8.90 3.89 14.61
N LEU A 117 -8.13 4.86 14.13
CA LEU A 117 -8.66 5.92 13.26
C LEU A 117 -8.13 5.83 11.83
N ASP A 118 -6.83 5.54 11.69
CA ASP A 118 -6.13 5.45 10.42
C ASP A 118 -5.05 4.35 10.50
N PRO A 119 -5.46 3.07 10.44
CA PRO A 119 -4.56 1.94 10.54
C PRO A 119 -3.80 1.69 9.25
N PHE A 120 -2.48 1.58 9.40
CA PHE A 120 -1.57 1.35 8.30
C PHE A 120 -1.51 -0.14 7.96
N ILE A 121 -2.08 -0.55 6.83
CA ILE A 121 -2.13 -1.97 6.42
C ILE A 121 -0.87 -2.38 5.63
N PRO A 122 -0.08 -3.36 6.10
CA PRO A 122 1.11 -3.85 5.41
C PRO A 122 0.81 -4.37 4.00
N PHE A 123 1.79 -4.23 3.09
CA PHE A 123 1.65 -4.60 1.67
C PHE A 123 1.03 -5.99 1.47
N ASP A 124 1.52 -7.00 2.20
CA ASP A 124 1.06 -8.39 2.04
C ASP A 124 -0.38 -8.63 2.56
N GLN A 125 -0.97 -7.67 3.27
CA GLN A 125 -2.37 -7.71 3.72
C GLN A 125 -3.30 -6.92 2.79
N GLN A 126 -2.77 -6.04 1.94
CA GLN A 126 -3.55 -5.20 1.03
C GLN A 126 -4.26 -5.98 -0.09
N TRP A 127 -3.99 -7.29 -0.23
CA TRP A 127 -4.72 -8.15 -1.17
C TRP A 127 -6.23 -8.09 -0.93
N MET A 128 -6.68 -7.91 0.31
CA MET A 128 -8.10 -7.80 0.64
C MET A 128 -8.77 -6.57 0.01
N TRP A 129 -8.00 -5.51 -0.23
CA TRP A 129 -8.49 -4.28 -0.86
C TRP A 129 -8.55 -4.40 -2.38
N TYR A 130 -7.64 -5.17 -2.99
CA TYR A 130 -7.45 -5.14 -4.45
C TYR A 130 -7.83 -6.43 -5.17
N LEU A 131 -8.03 -7.52 -4.44
CA LEU A 131 -8.23 -8.87 -4.99
C LEU A 131 -9.41 -9.64 -4.37
N ASP A 132 -10.09 -9.11 -3.35
CA ASP A 132 -11.18 -9.81 -2.66
C ASP A 132 -12.53 -9.07 -2.81
N PRO A 133 -13.33 -9.37 -3.86
CA PRO A 133 -14.65 -8.78 -4.03
C PRO A 133 -15.62 -9.06 -2.88
N GLY A 134 -15.37 -10.09 -2.06
CA GLY A 134 -16.16 -10.41 -0.88
C GLY A 134 -15.86 -9.52 0.32
N ASN A 135 -14.79 -8.73 0.26
CA ASN A 135 -14.43 -7.79 1.30
C ASN A 135 -15.21 -6.46 1.13
N PRO A 136 -15.83 -5.91 2.19
CA PRO A 136 -16.41 -4.58 2.13
C PRO A 136 -15.40 -3.48 1.76
N LEU A 137 -14.12 -3.67 2.14
CA LEU A 137 -13.02 -2.76 1.82
C LEU A 137 -12.39 -3.05 0.45
N TYR A 138 -13.00 -3.88 -0.39
CA TYR A 138 -12.57 -4.01 -1.77
C TYR A 138 -12.72 -2.68 -2.51
N GLU A 139 -11.70 -2.27 -3.26
CA GLU A 139 -11.62 -0.97 -3.92
C GLU A 139 -12.84 -0.69 -4.79
N ASP A 140 -13.31 -1.67 -5.58
CA ASP A 140 -14.48 -1.46 -6.45
C ASP A 140 -15.77 -1.30 -5.64
N ASN A 141 -15.87 -1.91 -4.46
CA ASN A 141 -17.02 -1.74 -3.58
C ASN A 141 -17.06 -0.32 -3.02
N ILE A 142 -15.91 0.19 -2.55
CA ILE A 142 -15.79 1.56 -2.01
C ILE A 142 -16.00 2.60 -3.12
N HIS A 143 -15.19 2.55 -4.18
CA HIS A 143 -15.24 3.53 -5.27
C HIS A 143 -16.57 3.46 -6.01
N GLY A 144 -17.10 2.26 -6.23
CA GLY A 144 -18.43 2.08 -6.79
C GLY A 144 -19.52 2.75 -5.94
N SER A 145 -19.44 2.63 -4.61
CA SER A 145 -20.36 3.30 -3.70
C SER A 145 -20.26 4.82 -3.75
N HIS A 146 -19.05 5.37 -3.84
CA HIS A 146 -18.84 6.81 -4.05
C HIS A 146 -19.42 7.29 -5.37
N ILE A 147 -19.17 6.58 -6.48
CA ILE A 147 -19.71 6.91 -7.79
C ILE A 147 -21.25 6.91 -7.76
N LYS A 148 -21.87 5.93 -7.08
CA LYS A 148 -23.33 5.85 -6.92
C LYS A 148 -23.94 7.08 -6.25
N ILE A 149 -23.24 7.72 -5.30
CA ILE A 149 -23.71 9.00 -4.73
C ILE A 149 -23.90 10.05 -5.81
N TRP A 150 -22.94 10.12 -6.74
CA TRP A 150 -22.92 11.13 -7.80
C TRP A 150 -23.91 10.80 -8.92
N GLU A 151 -24.12 9.52 -9.21
CA GLU A 151 -25.21 9.06 -10.09
C GLU A 151 -26.59 9.42 -9.49
N GLU A 152 -26.81 9.14 -8.20
CA GLU A 152 -28.06 9.47 -7.49
C GLU A 152 -28.34 10.99 -7.48
N LYS A 153 -27.28 11.81 -7.45
CA LYS A 153 -27.38 13.27 -7.52
C LYS A 153 -27.48 13.82 -8.95
N GLY A 154 -27.43 12.96 -9.96
CA GLY A 154 -27.50 13.34 -11.37
C GLY A 154 -26.26 14.04 -11.91
N LEU A 155 -25.12 13.93 -11.22
CA LEU A 155 -23.84 14.47 -11.69
C LEU A 155 -23.24 13.57 -12.78
N PHE A 156 -23.36 12.25 -12.62
CA PHE A 156 -22.96 11.26 -13.61
C PHE A 156 -24.18 10.48 -14.10
N LYS A 157 -24.16 10.06 -15.37
CA LYS A 157 -25.10 9.05 -15.86
C LYS A 157 -24.70 7.67 -15.31
N PRO A 158 -25.66 6.75 -15.09
CA PRO A 158 -25.36 5.39 -14.69
C PRO A 158 -24.30 4.73 -15.59
N GLY A 159 -23.18 4.31 -15.00
CA GLY A 159 -22.07 3.65 -15.68
C GLY A 159 -21.16 4.55 -16.52
N GLU A 160 -21.30 5.88 -16.42
CA GLU A 160 -20.41 6.85 -17.08
C GLU A 160 -19.00 6.85 -16.48
N VAL A 161 -18.90 6.73 -15.16
CA VAL A 161 -17.66 6.66 -14.39
C VAL A 161 -17.59 5.29 -13.73
N LYS A 162 -16.41 4.67 -13.71
CA LYS A 162 -16.16 3.38 -13.09
C LYS A 162 -15.04 3.47 -12.05
N PRO A 163 -14.95 2.49 -11.13
CA PRO A 163 -13.86 2.46 -10.13
C PRO A 163 -12.46 2.63 -10.72
N GLU A 164 -12.18 2.00 -11.86
CA GLU A 164 -10.88 2.08 -12.55
C GLU A 164 -10.57 3.47 -13.13
N ASP A 165 -11.57 4.33 -13.31
CA ASP A 165 -11.38 5.72 -13.73
C ASP A 165 -10.98 6.63 -12.56
N VAL A 166 -11.22 6.19 -11.32
CA VAL A 166 -10.95 6.95 -10.09
C VAL A 166 -9.56 6.62 -9.53
N SER A 167 -9.12 5.38 -9.67
CA SER A 167 -7.86 4.90 -9.09
C SER A 167 -7.23 3.81 -9.92
N ILE A 168 -5.90 3.87 -10.00
CA ILE A 168 -5.06 2.84 -10.61
C ILE A 168 -4.38 1.94 -9.56
N ALA A 169 -4.77 2.05 -8.28
CA ALA A 169 -4.09 1.35 -7.19
C ALA A 169 -4.15 -0.18 -7.34
N SER A 170 -5.33 -0.77 -7.64
CA SER A 170 -5.43 -2.22 -7.91
C SER A 170 -4.52 -2.67 -9.05
N LYS A 171 -4.40 -1.89 -10.13
CA LYS A 171 -3.51 -2.19 -11.26
C LYS A 171 -2.05 -2.21 -10.81
N ASN A 172 -1.61 -1.18 -10.08
CA ASN A 172 -0.24 -1.07 -9.61
C ASN A 172 0.09 -2.14 -8.57
N TYR A 173 -0.84 -2.47 -7.66
CA TYR A 173 -0.67 -3.55 -6.70
C TYR A 173 -0.49 -4.91 -7.39
N LYS A 174 -1.32 -5.22 -8.40
CA LYS A 174 -1.18 -6.43 -9.23
C LYS A 174 0.16 -6.47 -9.98
N GLU A 175 0.63 -5.33 -10.47
CA GLU A 175 1.95 -5.23 -11.10
C GLU A 175 3.09 -5.50 -10.11
N LEU A 176 3.02 -4.96 -8.90
CA LEU A 176 4.00 -5.25 -7.84
C LEU A 176 4.01 -6.72 -7.44
N LEU A 177 2.83 -7.36 -7.32
CA LEU A 177 2.74 -8.81 -7.09
C LEU A 177 3.38 -9.60 -8.23
N TYR A 178 3.09 -9.23 -9.48
CA TYR A 178 3.73 -9.86 -10.64
C TYR A 178 5.26 -9.71 -10.59
N LEU A 179 5.77 -8.52 -10.29
CA LEU A 179 7.21 -8.26 -10.19
C LEU A 179 7.85 -9.07 -9.07
N ARG A 180 7.21 -9.16 -7.90
CA ARG A 180 7.66 -9.98 -6.77
C ARG A 180 7.78 -11.45 -7.17
N ASP A 181 6.70 -12.00 -7.71
CA ASP A 181 6.64 -13.42 -8.07
C ASP A 181 7.63 -13.73 -9.21
N ASN A 182 7.76 -12.82 -10.17
CA ASN A 182 8.71 -12.92 -11.26
C ASN A 182 10.17 -12.88 -10.78
N ALA A 183 10.50 -11.97 -9.85
CA ALA A 183 11.80 -11.91 -9.21
C ALA A 183 12.10 -13.23 -8.49
N HIS A 184 11.18 -13.69 -7.64
CA HIS A 184 11.32 -14.94 -6.90
C HIS A 184 11.60 -16.14 -7.82
N MET A 185 10.82 -16.29 -8.89
CA MET A 185 11.00 -17.38 -9.86
C MET A 185 12.35 -17.31 -10.58
N LYS A 186 12.81 -16.12 -10.97
CA LYS A 186 14.14 -15.92 -11.59
C LYS A 186 15.27 -16.22 -10.60
N MET A 187 15.15 -15.78 -9.35
CA MET A 187 16.14 -16.05 -8.30
C MET A 187 16.28 -17.56 -8.04
N LEU A 188 15.16 -18.28 -7.89
CA LEU A 188 15.17 -19.74 -7.73
C LEU A 188 15.82 -20.46 -8.93
N LYS A 189 15.52 -20.02 -10.15
CA LYS A 189 16.12 -20.59 -11.36
C LYS A 189 17.63 -20.32 -11.41
N THR A 190 18.04 -19.11 -11.05
CA THR A 190 19.46 -18.71 -10.99
C THR A 190 20.21 -19.54 -9.97
N GLN A 191 19.69 -19.69 -8.74
CA GLN A 191 20.28 -20.54 -7.70
C GLN A 191 20.48 -21.99 -8.16
N ARG A 192 19.49 -22.58 -8.83
CA ARG A 192 19.61 -23.94 -9.39
C ARG A 192 20.72 -24.04 -10.45
N LEU A 193 20.86 -23.03 -11.30
CA LEU A 193 21.89 -23.01 -12.34
C LEU A 193 23.29 -22.75 -11.76
N LEU A 194 23.41 -21.89 -10.75
CA LEU A 194 24.66 -21.66 -10.03
C LEU A 194 25.16 -22.96 -9.39
N LYS A 195 24.27 -23.70 -8.71
CA LYS A 195 24.60 -25.02 -8.15
C LYS A 195 25.09 -26.00 -9.23
N LYS A 196 24.41 -26.03 -10.38
CA LYS A 196 24.82 -26.87 -11.52
C LYS A 196 26.17 -26.47 -12.10
N ALA A 197 26.48 -25.17 -12.13
CA ALA A 197 27.78 -24.66 -12.57
C ALA A 197 28.89 -25.11 -11.61
N GLU A 198 28.65 -25.03 -10.31
CA GLU A 198 29.57 -25.53 -9.26
C GLU A 198 29.81 -27.04 -9.38
N GLU A 199 28.75 -27.84 -9.55
CA GLU A 199 28.85 -29.30 -9.76
C GLU A 199 29.67 -29.67 -11.01
N LYS A 200 29.67 -28.81 -12.03
CA LYS A 200 30.46 -28.97 -13.26
C LYS A 200 31.88 -28.41 -13.15
N GLY A 201 32.24 -27.79 -12.03
CA GLY A 201 33.53 -27.11 -11.87
C GLY A 201 33.67 -25.84 -12.71
N VAL A 202 32.56 -25.24 -13.15
CA VAL A 202 32.57 -23.93 -13.81
C VAL A 202 32.87 -22.87 -12.77
N ALA A 203 33.89 -22.05 -13.03
CA ALA A 203 34.28 -20.93 -12.18
C ALA A 203 34.83 -19.81 -13.06
N GLY A 204 34.73 -18.57 -12.57
CA GLY A 204 35.22 -17.41 -13.31
C GLY A 204 34.48 -16.12 -12.95
N PRO A 205 34.91 -14.99 -13.52
CA PRO A 205 34.32 -13.67 -13.25
C PRO A 205 32.82 -13.64 -13.57
N ASP A 206 32.38 -14.31 -14.64
CA ASP A 206 30.97 -14.32 -15.06
C ASP A 206 30.06 -15.01 -14.04
N LEU A 207 30.55 -16.08 -13.41
CA LEU A 207 29.80 -16.79 -12.38
C LEU A 207 29.75 -15.98 -11.07
N ASN A 208 30.82 -15.25 -10.74
CA ASN A 208 30.82 -14.32 -9.61
C ASN A 208 29.86 -13.16 -9.85
N GLN A 209 29.85 -12.59 -11.06
CA GLN A 209 28.90 -11.55 -11.44
C GLN A 209 27.45 -12.03 -11.30
N ALA A 210 27.15 -13.28 -11.68
CA ALA A 210 25.82 -13.86 -11.47
C ALA A 210 25.45 -13.98 -9.97
N LYS A 211 26.40 -14.32 -9.11
CA LYS A 211 26.20 -14.41 -7.66
C LYS A 211 25.97 -13.04 -7.03
N ASP A 212 26.74 -12.04 -7.42
CA ASP A 212 26.61 -10.67 -6.91
C ASP A 212 25.25 -10.07 -7.31
N LEU A 213 24.84 -10.23 -8.58
CA LEU A 213 23.53 -9.77 -9.05
C LEU A 213 22.36 -10.53 -8.39
N LEU A 214 22.55 -11.81 -8.06
CA LEU A 214 21.56 -12.56 -7.30
C LEU A 214 21.45 -12.04 -5.86
N ALA A 215 22.55 -11.62 -5.24
CA ALA A 215 22.52 -10.99 -3.91
C ALA A 215 21.76 -9.66 -3.96
N GLU A 216 22.08 -8.77 -4.91
CA GLU A 216 21.36 -7.50 -5.13
C GLU A 216 19.85 -7.72 -5.35
N ALA A 217 19.48 -8.79 -6.08
CA ALA A 217 18.08 -9.14 -6.28
C ALA A 217 17.36 -9.52 -4.97
N ASN A 218 18.02 -10.25 -4.07
CA ASN A 218 17.47 -10.59 -2.76
C ASN A 218 17.33 -9.33 -1.90
N ASP A 219 18.37 -8.51 -1.81
CA ASP A 219 18.37 -7.28 -1.02
C ASP A 219 17.21 -6.36 -1.46
N HIS A 220 17.03 -6.18 -2.78
CA HIS A 220 15.91 -5.42 -3.31
C HIS A 220 14.54 -6.05 -3.04
N SER A 221 14.45 -7.38 -3.06
CA SER A 221 13.20 -8.09 -2.76
C SER A 221 12.80 -7.95 -1.30
N GLU A 222 13.77 -8.04 -0.37
CA GLU A 222 13.55 -7.89 1.08
C GLU A 222 13.04 -6.50 1.44
N ILE A 223 13.44 -5.49 0.67
CA ILE A 223 13.01 -4.10 0.88
C ILE A 223 11.79 -3.73 0.00
N TYR A 224 11.03 -4.69 -0.52
CA TYR A 224 9.83 -4.46 -1.36
C TYR A 224 10.10 -3.70 -2.68
N ASN A 225 11.36 -3.54 -3.11
CA ASN A 225 11.71 -2.96 -4.41
C ASN A 225 11.65 -4.04 -5.49
N TYR A 226 10.45 -4.54 -5.76
CA TYR A 226 10.22 -5.68 -6.65
C TYR A 226 10.60 -5.41 -8.11
N LEU A 227 10.56 -4.16 -8.55
CA LEU A 227 11.00 -3.76 -9.88
C LEU A 227 12.49 -4.08 -10.07
N ASP A 228 13.33 -3.58 -9.16
CA ASP A 228 14.78 -3.77 -9.28
C ASP A 228 15.16 -5.20 -8.91
N ALA A 229 14.49 -5.83 -7.94
CA ALA A 229 14.66 -7.26 -7.64
C ALA A 229 14.45 -8.13 -8.89
N SER A 230 13.39 -7.86 -9.66
CA SER A 230 13.10 -8.61 -10.90
C SER A 230 14.12 -8.36 -12.02
N ARG A 231 14.69 -7.16 -12.08
CA ARG A 231 15.74 -6.78 -13.05
C ARG A 231 17.06 -7.44 -12.71
N PHE A 232 17.53 -7.31 -11.47
CA PHE A 232 18.76 -7.95 -11.00
C PHE A 232 18.69 -9.47 -11.09
N ALA A 233 17.56 -10.08 -10.70
CA ALA A 233 17.35 -11.51 -10.86
C ALA A 233 17.37 -11.96 -12.34
N GLY A 234 16.87 -11.11 -13.24
CA GLY A 234 16.93 -11.34 -14.68
C GLY A 234 18.37 -11.31 -15.21
N ALA A 235 19.13 -10.27 -14.85
CA ALA A 235 20.53 -10.15 -15.23
C ALA A 235 21.39 -11.29 -14.65
N ALA A 236 21.18 -11.66 -13.38
CA ALA A 236 21.86 -12.80 -12.76
C ALA A 236 21.60 -14.11 -13.52
N LEU A 237 20.35 -14.32 -13.95
CA LEU A 237 19.96 -15.47 -14.75
C LEU A 237 20.65 -15.48 -16.12
N GLU A 238 20.80 -14.33 -16.77
CA GLU A 238 21.51 -14.22 -18.05
C GLU A 238 23.00 -14.57 -17.88
N TRP A 239 23.66 -14.02 -16.86
CA TRP A 239 25.07 -14.28 -16.59
C TRP A 239 25.36 -15.75 -16.29
N VAL A 240 24.55 -16.41 -15.46
CA VAL A 240 24.78 -17.83 -15.16
C VAL A 240 24.56 -18.72 -16.40
N ASN A 241 23.61 -18.38 -17.27
CA ASN A 241 23.41 -19.09 -18.53
C ASN A 241 24.59 -18.89 -19.48
N TYR A 242 25.11 -17.66 -19.57
CA TYR A 242 26.29 -17.35 -20.36
C TYR A 242 27.50 -18.15 -19.87
N ALA A 243 27.79 -18.13 -18.56
CA ALA A 243 28.90 -18.88 -17.96
C ALA A 243 28.79 -20.39 -18.19
N LEU A 244 27.58 -20.96 -18.18
CA LEU A 244 27.33 -22.37 -18.46
C LEU A 244 27.42 -22.76 -19.96
N SER A 245 27.46 -21.77 -20.85
CA SER A 245 27.54 -21.97 -22.30
C SER A 245 28.96 -21.92 -22.86
N GLN A 246 29.92 -21.42 -22.06
CA GLN A 246 31.36 -21.49 -22.33
C GLN A 246 31.90 -22.89 -22.00
#